data_AF-X6MCX0-F1
#
_entry.id   AF-X6MCX0-F1
#
_cell.length_a   1.000
_cell.length_b   1.000
_cell.length_c   1.000
_cell.angle_alpha   90.00
_cell.angle_beta   90.00
_cell.angle_gamma   90.00
#
_symmetry.space_group_name_H-M   'P 1'
#
loop_
_entity.id
_entity.type
_entity.pdbx_description
1 polymer ?
#
loop_
_entity_poly.entity_id
_entity_poly.type
_entity_poly.pdbx_seq_one_letter_code
_entity_poly.pdbx_strand_id
1 'polypeptide(L)'
;MLGRPNMPLKTRVTEILGIEHPIVCGGMHYVGYASLAAAVSEAGGLGVITALTQKSSEGLRKEIQKAKSLTKKPLGVNMTLLPGKKKKKKRKEKKGKRKTLAPPDYQSYAQVIIDEGIRIVETAGRAPDKFIKFFKSHGCVVIHKCVAVKHALHAEKLGVDIISMDGYECAGLNVCPVSKIFVCMILYASTTHKKKKKNNLAPIKGHPGEEEVGNFVLLPVAAKQLKIPFIASGGVGYCLFIHLFIFICLIFEFNKSICFKTKIY
;
A
#
# COMPACT_ATOMS: atom_id res chain seq x y z
N MET A 1 27.39 -20.05 -21.75
CA MET A 1 27.72 -18.82 -20.99
C MET A 1 27.08 -18.94 -19.62
N LEU A 2 27.90 -18.81 -18.58
CA LEU A 2 27.57 -19.06 -17.18
C LEU A 2 26.38 -18.22 -16.71
N GLY A 3 25.24 -18.85 -16.46
CA GLY A 3 24.11 -18.22 -15.78
C GLY A 3 24.56 -17.81 -14.39
N ARG A 4 24.58 -16.50 -14.10
CA ARG A 4 24.74 -16.03 -12.73
C ARG A 4 23.62 -16.70 -11.91
N PRO A 5 23.92 -17.42 -10.82
CA PRO A 5 22.88 -17.92 -9.95
C PRO A 5 22.04 -16.71 -9.51
N ASN A 6 20.73 -16.82 -9.69
CA ASN A 6 19.75 -15.81 -9.31
C ASN A 6 19.85 -15.63 -7.79
N MET A 7 20.72 -14.73 -7.33
CA MET A 7 20.95 -14.54 -5.91
C MET A 7 19.81 -13.68 -5.36
N PRO A 8 19.04 -14.16 -4.35
CA PRO A 8 17.96 -13.39 -3.75
C PRO A 8 18.46 -12.02 -3.27
N LEU A 9 17.76 -10.94 -3.63
CA LEU A 9 18.07 -9.60 -3.13
C LEU A 9 17.71 -9.50 -1.66
N LYS A 10 18.69 -9.63 -0.78
CA LYS A 10 18.50 -9.48 0.68
C LYS A 10 18.26 -8.02 1.05
N THR A 11 17.12 -7.78 1.69
CA THR A 11 16.68 -6.49 2.22
C THR A 11 16.01 -6.69 3.58
N ARG A 12 15.84 -5.61 4.35
CA ARG A 12 15.04 -5.65 5.59
C ARG A 12 13.63 -6.21 5.36
N VAL A 13 13.04 -5.95 4.18
CA VAL A 13 11.70 -6.41 3.82
C VAL A 13 11.68 -7.93 3.60
N THR A 14 12.65 -8.47 2.86
CA THR A 14 12.75 -9.93 2.63
C THR A 14 12.99 -10.69 3.94
N GLU A 15 13.78 -10.12 4.85
CA GLU A 15 14.07 -10.72 6.16
C GLU A 15 12.84 -10.72 7.07
N ILE A 16 12.12 -9.59 7.17
CA ILE A 16 10.90 -9.49 7.99
C ILE A 16 9.78 -10.40 7.47
N LEU A 17 9.63 -10.52 6.15
CA LEU A 17 8.54 -11.28 5.53
C LEU A 17 8.88 -12.74 5.24
N GLY A 18 10.16 -13.12 5.30
CA GLY A 18 10.62 -14.47 4.96
C GLY A 18 10.43 -14.82 3.48
N ILE A 19 10.61 -13.84 2.58
CA ILE A 19 10.43 -13.99 1.12
C ILE A 19 11.76 -13.83 0.38
N GLU A 20 11.83 -14.35 -0.85
CA GLU A 20 13.06 -14.39 -1.66
C GLU A 20 13.30 -13.08 -2.41
N HIS A 21 12.23 -12.47 -2.91
CA HIS A 21 12.27 -11.24 -3.68
C HIS A 21 11.54 -10.14 -2.91
N PRO A 22 12.07 -8.89 -2.87
CA PRO A 22 11.43 -7.76 -2.19
C PRO A 22 10.23 -7.23 -3.00
N ILE A 23 9.33 -8.13 -3.40
CA ILE A 23 8.17 -7.90 -4.24
C ILE A 23 6.93 -8.33 -3.46
N VAL A 24 6.03 -7.40 -3.23
CA VAL A 24 4.74 -7.64 -2.57
C VAL A 24 3.63 -7.38 -3.57
N CYS A 25 2.80 -8.40 -3.81
CA CYS A 25 1.54 -8.23 -4.53
C CYS A 25 0.46 -7.90 -3.51
N GLY A 26 0.25 -6.61 -3.27
CA GLY A 26 -0.71 -6.10 -2.28
C GLY A 26 -2.17 -6.39 -2.63
N GLY A 27 -3.08 -5.99 -1.74
CA GLY A 27 -4.51 -6.23 -1.88
C GLY A 27 -5.13 -5.61 -3.14
N MET A 28 -5.71 -6.46 -3.98
CA MET A 28 -6.46 -6.07 -5.17
C MET A 28 -7.89 -6.57 -5.06
N HIS A 29 -8.84 -5.64 -4.93
CA HIS A 29 -10.26 -5.97 -4.81
C HIS A 29 -10.77 -6.64 -6.09
N TYR A 30 -11.51 -7.75 -5.96
CA TYR A 30 -11.97 -8.64 -7.04
C TYR A 30 -10.91 -9.44 -7.81
N VAL A 31 -9.63 -9.37 -7.42
CA VAL A 31 -8.55 -10.09 -8.13
C VAL A 31 -7.64 -10.87 -7.16
N GLY A 32 -7.45 -10.37 -5.94
CA GLY A 32 -6.64 -10.99 -4.89
C GLY A 32 -7.27 -12.25 -4.28
N TYR A 33 -7.47 -13.28 -5.10
CA TYR A 33 -7.91 -14.62 -4.71
C TYR A 33 -6.72 -15.53 -4.38
N ALA A 34 -7.02 -16.72 -3.85
CA ALA A 34 -6.06 -17.74 -3.45
C ALA A 34 -5.06 -18.11 -4.56
N SER A 35 -5.53 -18.24 -5.80
CA SER A 35 -4.67 -18.62 -6.94
C SER A 35 -3.59 -17.59 -7.22
N LEU A 36 -3.95 -16.30 -7.21
CA LEU A 36 -2.98 -15.22 -7.43
C LEU A 36 -2.00 -15.10 -6.26
N ALA A 37 -2.51 -15.12 -5.03
CA ALA A 37 -1.66 -15.05 -3.84
C ALA A 37 -0.68 -16.23 -3.78
N ALA A 38 -1.14 -17.45 -4.06
CA ALA A 38 -0.28 -18.62 -4.11
C ALA A 38 0.76 -18.53 -5.22
N ALA A 39 0.37 -18.13 -6.43
CA ALA A 39 1.30 -17.99 -7.57
C ALA A 39 2.42 -16.97 -7.29
N VAL A 40 2.10 -15.81 -6.70
CA VAL A 40 3.11 -14.81 -6.32
C VAL A 40 4.05 -15.34 -5.24
N SER A 41 3.50 -16.06 -4.26
CA SER A 41 4.30 -16.64 -3.18
C SER A 41 5.24 -17.72 -3.71
N GLU A 42 4.76 -18.59 -4.60
CA GLU A 42 5.59 -19.59 -5.30
C GLU A 42 6.69 -18.96 -6.15
N ALA A 43 6.43 -17.80 -6.76
CA ALA A 43 7.44 -17.02 -7.48
C ALA A 43 8.47 -16.31 -6.58
N GLY A 44 8.38 -16.46 -5.25
CA GLY A 44 9.36 -15.93 -4.30
C GLY A 44 9.04 -14.55 -3.73
N GLY A 45 7.91 -13.93 -4.13
CA GLY A 45 7.40 -12.70 -3.52
C GLY A 45 6.43 -12.96 -2.37
N LEU A 46 5.77 -11.91 -1.88
CA LEU A 46 4.63 -12.03 -0.97
C LEU A 46 3.31 -11.91 -1.74
N GLY A 47 2.53 -12.98 -1.78
CA GLY A 47 1.15 -12.92 -2.26
C GLY A 47 0.15 -12.57 -1.15
N VAL A 48 -0.81 -11.69 -1.47
CA VAL A 48 -1.81 -11.22 -0.50
C VAL A 48 -3.23 -11.54 -0.97
N ILE A 49 -4.02 -12.19 -0.12
CA ILE A 49 -5.45 -12.41 -0.34
C ILE A 49 -6.22 -11.18 0.10
N THR A 50 -7.18 -10.71 -0.70
CA THR A 50 -7.99 -9.53 -0.35
C THR A 50 -9.21 -9.93 0.47
N ALA A 51 -9.24 -9.59 1.78
CA ALA A 51 -10.32 -9.98 2.68
C ALA A 51 -11.70 -9.53 2.17
N LEU A 52 -11.83 -8.26 1.79
CA LEU A 52 -13.11 -7.70 1.35
C LEU A 52 -13.58 -8.15 -0.04
N THR A 53 -12.75 -8.88 -0.79
CA THR A 53 -13.23 -9.55 -2.01
C THR A 53 -14.19 -10.69 -1.66
N GLN A 54 -14.05 -11.25 -0.47
CA GLN A 54 -14.94 -12.28 0.05
C GLN A 54 -16.21 -11.64 0.61
N LYS A 55 -17.33 -12.37 0.51
CA LYS A 55 -18.65 -11.86 0.91
C LYS A 55 -18.88 -11.98 2.43
N SER A 56 -18.15 -12.85 3.11
CA SER A 56 -18.22 -13.07 4.56
C SER A 56 -16.86 -13.51 5.14
N SER A 57 -16.73 -13.49 6.46
CA SER A 57 -15.60 -14.04 7.20
C SER A 57 -15.35 -15.52 6.86
N GLU A 58 -16.40 -16.32 6.71
CA GLU A 58 -16.30 -17.74 6.32
C GLU A 58 -15.84 -17.88 4.87
N GLY A 59 -16.21 -16.93 4.01
CA GLY A 59 -15.66 -16.83 2.65
C GLY A 59 -14.15 -16.59 2.67
N LEU A 60 -13.69 -15.67 3.53
CA LEU A 60 -12.25 -15.47 3.75
C LEU A 60 -11.58 -16.74 4.29
N ARG A 61 -12.19 -17.41 5.25
CA ARG A 61 -11.66 -18.65 5.82
C ARG A 61 -11.40 -19.69 4.72
N LYS A 62 -12.41 -19.94 3.88
CA LYS A 62 -12.31 -20.87 2.74
C LYS A 62 -11.23 -20.44 1.76
N GLU A 63 -11.11 -19.15 1.49
CA GLU A 63 -10.10 -18.64 0.56
C GLU A 63 -8.67 -18.79 1.11
N ILE A 64 -8.46 -18.54 2.40
CA ILE A 64 -7.17 -18.77 3.07
C ILE A 64 -6.80 -20.25 3.02
N GLN A 65 -7.73 -21.14 3.35
CA GLN A 65 -7.52 -22.59 3.32
C GLN A 65 -7.16 -23.06 1.91
N LYS A 66 -7.84 -22.53 0.89
CA LYS A 66 -7.50 -22.79 -0.52
C LYS A 66 -6.10 -22.29 -0.88
N ALA A 67 -5.69 -21.11 -0.43
CA ALA A 67 -4.34 -20.63 -0.71
C ALA A 67 -3.27 -21.53 -0.06
N LYS A 68 -3.50 -21.97 1.18
CA LYS A 68 -2.61 -22.90 1.91
C LYS A 68 -2.55 -24.31 1.34
N SER A 69 -3.55 -24.72 0.55
CA SER A 69 -3.48 -25.98 -0.19
C SER A 69 -2.66 -25.84 -1.47
N LEU A 70 -2.48 -24.62 -1.99
CA LEU A 70 -1.70 -24.33 -3.21
C LEU A 70 -0.23 -24.00 -2.94
N THR A 71 0.10 -23.44 -1.77
CA THR A 71 1.48 -23.07 -1.41
C THR A 71 1.76 -23.29 0.08
N LYS A 72 3.03 -23.55 0.41
CA LYS A 72 3.56 -23.53 1.78
C LYS A 72 4.42 -22.30 2.09
N LYS A 73 4.67 -21.45 1.08
CA LYS A 73 5.42 -20.20 1.23
C LYS A 73 4.57 -19.13 1.94
N PRO A 74 5.18 -18.07 2.48
CA PRO A 74 4.46 -17.05 3.23
C PRO A 74 3.32 -16.40 2.43
N LEU A 75 2.17 -16.24 3.09
CA LEU A 75 0.99 -15.59 2.55
C LEU A 75 0.57 -14.43 3.46
N GLY A 76 0.06 -13.37 2.85
CA GLY A 76 -0.55 -12.25 3.54
C GLY A 76 -2.07 -12.16 3.33
N VAL A 77 -2.74 -11.37 4.16
CA VAL A 77 -4.13 -10.95 3.93
C VAL A 77 -4.24 -9.44 3.98
N ASN A 78 -4.90 -8.84 2.99
CA ASN A 78 -5.23 -7.42 2.96
C ASN A 78 -6.57 -7.18 3.66
N MET A 79 -6.57 -6.24 4.61
CA MET A 79 -7.77 -5.72 5.25
C MET A 79 -7.90 -4.22 5.01
N THR A 80 -8.65 -3.88 3.97
CA THR A 80 -8.95 -2.48 3.61
C THR A 80 -10.10 -1.93 4.46
N LEU A 81 -9.83 -0.88 5.23
CA LEU A 81 -10.78 -0.19 6.08
C LEU A 81 -11.45 0.94 5.29
N LEU A 82 -12.60 0.63 4.70
CA LEU A 82 -13.36 1.59 3.90
C LEU A 82 -13.91 2.70 4.80
N PRO A 83 -13.97 3.96 4.29
CA PRO A 83 -14.53 5.07 5.05
C PRO A 83 -15.98 4.74 5.45
N GLY A 84 -16.23 4.72 6.76
CA GLY A 84 -17.57 4.54 7.29
C GLY A 84 -18.51 5.58 6.69
N LYS A 85 -19.69 5.14 6.22
CA LYS A 85 -20.76 6.08 5.89
C LYS A 85 -21.14 6.77 7.19
N LYS A 86 -20.68 8.02 7.42
CA LYS A 86 -21.37 8.93 8.34
C LYS A 86 -22.85 8.81 8.00
N LYS A 87 -23.73 8.55 8.97
CA LYS A 87 -25.19 8.51 8.80
C LYS A 87 -25.59 9.75 7.99
N LYS A 88 -25.67 9.63 6.65
CA LYS A 88 -26.07 10.73 5.80
C LYS A 88 -27.55 10.89 6.12
N LYS A 89 -27.92 12.01 6.74
CA LYS A 89 -29.32 12.48 6.83
C LYS A 89 -29.98 12.14 5.49
N LYS A 90 -31.08 11.38 5.55
CA LYS A 90 -31.89 10.86 4.43
C LYS A 90 -31.82 11.80 3.20
N ARG A 91 -30.88 11.57 2.27
CA ARG A 91 -31.01 12.11 0.91
C ARG A 91 -32.00 11.19 0.23
N LYS A 92 -33.22 11.69 0.01
CA LYS A 92 -34.29 10.99 -0.70
C LYS A 92 -33.70 10.31 -1.94
N GLU A 93 -33.72 8.98 -1.96
CA GLU A 93 -33.33 8.16 -3.10
C GLU A 93 -34.25 8.48 -4.28
N LYS A 94 -33.69 8.97 -5.39
CA LYS A 94 -34.32 8.76 -6.69
C LYS A 94 -34.05 7.31 -7.09
N LYS A 95 -35.13 6.63 -7.49
CA LYS A 95 -35.27 5.22 -7.83
C LYS A 95 -34.11 4.67 -8.67
N GLY A 96 -33.51 3.60 -8.17
CA GLY A 96 -32.49 2.78 -8.84
C GLY A 96 -31.81 1.88 -7.81
N LYS A 97 -32.37 0.68 -7.57
CA LYS A 97 -31.98 -0.26 -6.51
C LYS A 97 -30.47 -0.52 -6.47
N ARG A 98 -29.73 0.20 -5.64
CA ARG A 98 -28.38 -0.20 -5.20
C ARG A 98 -28.50 -0.56 -3.73
N LYS A 99 -28.79 -1.85 -3.45
CA LYS A 99 -28.88 -2.41 -2.08
C LYS A 99 -27.68 -1.87 -1.29
N THR A 100 -27.97 -1.03 -0.31
CA THR A 100 -26.97 -0.35 0.52
C THR A 100 -26.36 -1.40 1.45
N LEU A 101 -25.24 -2.00 1.02
CA LEU A 101 -24.46 -2.94 1.83
C LEU A 101 -24.14 -2.29 3.19
N ALA A 102 -24.46 -3.02 4.26
CA ALA A 102 -24.03 -2.72 5.63
C ALA A 102 -22.49 -2.63 5.66
N PRO A 103 -21.90 -1.85 6.60
CA PRO A 103 -20.45 -1.85 6.77
C PRO A 103 -19.97 -3.30 6.98
N PRO A 104 -18.87 -3.72 6.34
CA PRO A 104 -18.30 -5.04 6.55
C PRO A 104 -18.00 -5.25 8.04
N ASP A 105 -18.23 -6.46 8.52
CA ASP A 105 -17.87 -6.84 9.89
C ASP A 105 -16.35 -7.07 9.99
N TYR A 106 -15.59 -5.99 10.07
CA TYR A 106 -14.13 -6.04 10.12
C TYR A 106 -13.58 -6.87 11.28
N GLN A 107 -14.32 -7.00 12.39
CA GLN A 107 -13.86 -7.77 13.54
C GLN A 107 -13.84 -9.27 13.23
N SER A 108 -14.89 -9.81 12.60
CA SER A 108 -14.92 -11.24 12.24
C SER A 108 -13.88 -11.57 11.16
N TYR A 109 -13.66 -10.68 10.18
CA TYR A 109 -12.55 -10.83 9.23
C TYR A 109 -11.19 -10.87 9.95
N ALA A 110 -10.93 -9.92 10.86
CA ALA A 110 -9.68 -9.88 11.61
C ALA A 110 -9.48 -11.15 12.45
N GLN A 111 -10.56 -11.66 13.07
CA GLN A 111 -10.50 -12.90 13.84
C GLN A 111 -10.17 -14.11 12.96
N VAL A 112 -10.80 -14.25 11.79
CA VAL A 112 -10.50 -15.33 10.84
C VAL A 112 -9.04 -15.31 10.39
N ILE A 113 -8.45 -14.13 10.17
CA ILE A 113 -7.03 -14.01 9.82
C ILE A 113 -6.15 -14.63 10.91
N ILE A 114 -6.44 -14.36 12.18
CA ILE A 114 -5.70 -14.91 13.32
C ILE A 114 -5.97 -16.41 13.48
N ASP A 115 -7.24 -16.83 13.45
CA ASP A 115 -7.65 -18.23 13.63
C ASP A 115 -7.03 -19.14 12.56
N GLU A 116 -6.95 -18.65 11.32
CA GLU A 116 -6.29 -19.35 10.22
C GLU A 116 -4.77 -19.15 10.22
N GLY A 117 -4.17 -18.61 11.29
CA GLY A 117 -2.72 -18.55 11.47
C GLY A 117 -1.97 -17.71 10.43
N ILE A 118 -2.62 -16.72 9.81
CA ILE A 118 -1.94 -15.77 8.92
C ILE A 118 -1.09 -14.82 9.78
N ARG A 119 0.20 -14.74 9.47
CA ARG A 119 1.16 -13.91 10.23
C ARG A 119 1.46 -12.57 9.59
N ILE A 120 1.12 -12.37 8.32
CA ILE A 120 1.39 -11.12 7.58
C ILE A 120 0.06 -10.47 7.20
N VAL A 121 -0.16 -9.24 7.63
CA VAL A 121 -1.39 -8.50 7.35
C VAL A 121 -1.08 -7.17 6.70
N GLU A 122 -1.66 -6.92 5.54
CA GLU A 122 -1.63 -5.60 4.90
C GLU A 122 -2.90 -4.83 5.29
N THR A 123 -2.76 -3.66 5.89
CA THR A 123 -3.88 -2.78 6.25
C THR A 123 -3.86 -1.53 5.39
N ALA A 124 -5.04 -1.05 5.00
CA ALA A 124 -5.20 0.16 4.21
C ALA A 124 -6.45 0.94 4.64
N GLY A 125 -6.53 2.23 4.33
CA GLY A 125 -7.72 3.05 4.58
C GLY A 125 -7.64 3.88 5.86
N ARG A 126 -8.80 4.29 6.39
CA ARG A 126 -8.89 5.28 7.50
C ARG A 126 -9.03 4.59 8.86
N ALA A 127 -8.55 5.27 9.91
CA ALA A 127 -8.65 4.85 11.31
C ALA A 127 -8.13 3.42 11.57
N PRO A 128 -6.86 3.12 11.22
CA PRO A 128 -6.31 1.78 11.30
C PRO A 128 -5.94 1.33 12.71
N ASP A 129 -5.89 2.25 13.68
CA ASP A 129 -5.36 2.10 15.03
C ASP A 129 -5.87 0.85 15.76
N LYS A 130 -7.19 0.62 15.73
CA LYS A 130 -7.82 -0.53 16.39
C LYS A 130 -7.26 -1.85 15.85
N PHE A 131 -7.19 -1.97 14.53
CA PHE A 131 -6.83 -3.23 13.88
C PHE A 131 -5.32 -3.44 13.81
N ILE A 132 -4.52 -2.37 13.65
CA ILE A 132 -3.07 -2.48 13.79
C ILE A 132 -2.74 -3.03 15.17
N LYS A 133 -3.25 -2.42 16.25
CA LYS A 133 -3.01 -2.89 17.61
C LYS A 133 -3.46 -4.34 17.82
N PHE A 134 -4.62 -4.71 17.28
CA PHE A 134 -5.13 -6.08 17.34
C PHE A 134 -4.17 -7.08 16.68
N PHE A 135 -3.69 -6.82 15.46
CA PHE A 135 -2.77 -7.74 14.79
C PHE A 135 -1.40 -7.79 15.48
N LYS A 136 -0.89 -6.63 15.95
CA LYS A 136 0.36 -6.58 16.72
C LYS A 136 0.27 -7.35 18.03
N SER A 137 -0.86 -7.30 18.75
CA SER A 137 -1.03 -8.06 20.00
C SER A 137 -1.07 -9.58 19.78
N HIS A 138 -1.33 -10.05 18.55
CA HIS A 138 -1.28 -11.46 18.17
C HIS A 138 0.02 -11.84 17.45
N GLY A 139 1.03 -10.96 17.47
CA GLY A 139 2.35 -11.23 16.90
C GLY A 139 2.36 -11.27 15.37
N CYS A 140 1.41 -10.63 14.69
CA CYS A 140 1.47 -10.47 13.24
C CYS A 140 2.47 -9.38 12.85
N VAL A 141 3.08 -9.58 11.69
CA VAL A 141 3.75 -8.54 10.91
C VAL A 141 2.66 -7.72 10.20
N VAL A 142 2.67 -6.41 10.38
CA VAL A 142 1.71 -5.49 9.80
C VAL A 142 2.39 -4.59 8.79
N ILE A 143 1.92 -4.66 7.54
CA ILE A 143 2.23 -3.72 6.47
C ILE A 143 1.10 -2.69 6.44
N HIS A 144 1.38 -1.39 6.56
CA HIS A 144 0.35 -0.37 6.48
C HIS A 144 0.51 0.57 5.29
N LYS A 145 -0.52 0.64 4.45
CA LYS A 145 -0.57 1.44 3.23
C LYS A 145 -0.89 2.90 3.53
N CYS A 146 0.03 3.78 3.17
CA CYS A 146 0.02 5.21 3.43
C CYS A 146 0.27 5.99 2.15
N VAL A 147 -0.38 7.16 2.06
CA VAL A 147 -0.34 8.02 0.87
C VAL A 147 0.33 9.37 1.13
N ALA A 148 0.80 9.56 2.37
CA ALA A 148 1.46 10.78 2.83
C ALA A 148 2.35 10.43 4.02
N VAL A 149 3.47 11.14 4.15
CA VAL A 149 4.47 10.87 5.19
C VAL A 149 3.89 11.04 6.60
N LYS A 150 2.98 11.99 6.81
CA LYS A 150 2.29 12.17 8.11
C LYS A 150 1.48 10.93 8.53
N HIS A 151 0.88 10.22 7.58
CA HIS A 151 0.13 8.99 7.86
C HIS A 151 1.09 7.84 8.16
N ALA A 152 2.20 7.76 7.42
CA ALA A 152 3.25 6.78 7.66
C ALA A 152 3.88 6.93 9.05
N LEU A 153 4.19 8.16 9.47
CA LEU A 153 4.71 8.46 10.81
C LEU A 153 3.72 8.13 11.92
N HIS A 154 2.41 8.32 11.68
CA HIS A 154 1.39 7.87 12.63
C HIS A 154 1.35 6.34 12.75
N ALA A 155 1.38 5.64 11.61
CA ALA A 155 1.38 4.19 11.59
C ALA A 155 2.65 3.58 12.21
N GLU A 156 3.82 4.21 12.01
CA GLU A 156 5.07 3.85 12.69
C GLU A 156 4.92 3.95 14.22
N LYS A 157 4.31 5.02 14.74
CA LYS A 157 4.01 5.16 16.18
C LYS A 157 3.06 4.08 16.71
N LEU A 158 2.22 3.51 15.85
CA LEU A 158 1.34 2.39 16.21
C LEU A 158 2.04 1.03 16.21
N GLY A 159 3.31 0.98 15.78
CA GLY A 159 4.14 -0.24 15.80
C GLY A 159 3.97 -1.14 14.58
N VAL A 160 3.61 -0.59 13.42
CA VAL A 160 3.67 -1.34 12.15
C VAL A 160 5.11 -1.69 11.79
N ASP A 161 5.30 -2.79 11.08
CA ASP A 161 6.64 -3.31 10.77
C ASP A 161 7.15 -2.78 9.43
N ILE A 162 6.23 -2.55 8.48
CA ILE A 162 6.54 -2.06 7.13
C ILE A 162 5.50 -1.01 6.73
N ILE A 163 5.94 0.09 6.14
CA ILE A 163 5.04 1.04 5.47
C ILE A 163 4.97 0.72 3.98
N SER A 164 3.77 0.69 3.40
CA SER A 164 3.60 0.72 1.95
C SER A 164 3.29 2.16 1.53
N MET A 165 4.23 2.81 0.85
CA MET A 165 4.11 4.20 0.41
C MET A 165 3.48 4.23 -0.99
N ASP A 166 2.21 4.62 -1.04
CA ASP A 166 1.40 4.74 -2.25
C ASP A 166 1.52 6.16 -2.82
N GLY A 167 2.31 6.30 -3.89
CA GLY A 167 2.42 7.53 -4.68
C GLY A 167 1.19 7.79 -5.54
N TYR A 168 1.14 8.98 -6.14
CA TYR A 168 0.06 9.39 -7.03
C TYR A 168 -0.17 8.44 -8.22
N GLU A 169 0.87 7.72 -8.65
CA GLU A 169 0.84 6.76 -9.75
C GLU A 169 0.11 5.45 -9.42
N CYS A 170 -0.30 5.26 -8.16
CA CYS A 170 -0.96 4.03 -7.73
C CYS A 170 -2.41 3.91 -8.23
N ALA A 171 -2.85 2.67 -8.44
CA ALA A 171 -4.26 2.37 -8.66
C ALA A 171 -5.02 2.35 -7.31
N GLY A 172 -6.31 2.70 -7.32
CA GLY A 172 -7.21 2.50 -6.18
C GLY A 172 -7.69 3.78 -5.51
N LEU A 173 -7.62 3.83 -4.17
CA LEU A 173 -8.26 4.87 -3.34
C LEU A 173 -7.66 6.27 -3.50
N ASN A 174 -6.49 6.40 -4.13
CA ASN A 174 -5.98 7.67 -4.63
C ASN A 174 -6.55 7.87 -6.03
N VAL A 175 -7.69 8.54 -6.15
CA VAL A 175 -8.36 8.63 -7.46
C VAL A 175 -7.61 9.60 -8.37
N CYS A 176 -6.70 9.08 -9.19
CA CYS A 176 -6.40 9.68 -10.49
C CYS A 176 -7.18 8.90 -11.55
N PRO A 177 -7.98 9.54 -12.42
CA PRO A 177 -8.55 8.85 -13.58
C PRO A 177 -7.41 8.29 -14.45
N VAL A 178 -7.56 7.03 -14.87
CA VAL A 178 -6.59 6.20 -15.62
C VAL A 178 -5.95 6.94 -16.81
N SER A 179 -6.60 7.98 -17.34
CA SER A 179 -6.12 8.83 -18.43
C SER A 179 -4.90 9.72 -18.11
N LYS A 180 -4.44 9.82 -16.85
CA LYS A 180 -3.31 10.70 -16.46
C LYS A 180 -2.00 9.99 -16.10
N ILE A 181 -1.98 8.65 -16.06
CA ILE A 181 -0.79 7.86 -15.66
C ILE A 181 0.43 8.14 -16.56
N PHE A 182 0.20 8.53 -17.82
CA PHE A 182 1.29 8.81 -18.78
C PHE A 182 1.79 10.26 -18.77
N VAL A 183 1.04 11.20 -18.18
CA VAL A 183 1.27 12.65 -18.37
C VAL A 183 2.03 13.30 -17.20
N CYS A 184 2.06 12.68 -16.02
CA CYS A 184 2.69 13.28 -14.84
C CYS A 184 4.22 13.32 -14.84
N MET A 185 4.92 12.50 -15.64
CA MET A 185 6.39 12.54 -15.70
C MET A 185 6.95 13.75 -16.45
N ILE A 186 6.22 14.30 -17.43
CA ILE A 186 6.74 15.39 -18.28
C ILE A 186 6.29 16.77 -17.80
N LEU A 187 5.14 16.90 -17.13
CA LEU A 187 4.59 18.22 -16.77
C LEU A 187 5.03 18.77 -15.40
N TYR A 188 5.55 17.95 -14.48
CA TYR A 188 5.95 18.46 -13.17
C TYR A 188 7.21 19.35 -13.20
N ALA A 189 7.97 19.32 -14.31
CA ALA A 189 9.06 20.26 -14.56
C ALA A 189 8.60 21.62 -15.13
N SER A 190 7.35 21.75 -15.59
CA SER A 190 6.90 22.91 -16.37
C SER A 190 5.77 23.72 -15.74
N THR A 191 5.16 23.26 -14.64
CA THR A 191 4.13 24.04 -13.92
C THR A 191 4.51 24.26 -12.46
N THR A 192 5.34 25.27 -12.21
CA THR A 192 5.27 26.00 -10.95
C THR A 192 3.84 26.55 -10.81
N HIS A 193 2.98 25.84 -10.08
CA HIS A 193 1.63 26.32 -9.81
C HIS A 193 1.74 27.58 -8.92
N LYS A 194 1.73 28.76 -9.56
CA LYS A 194 1.27 29.99 -8.93
C LYS A 194 -0.08 29.69 -8.30
N LYS A 195 -0.21 29.92 -6.98
CA LYS A 195 -1.47 29.86 -6.22
C LYS A 195 -2.56 30.64 -6.98
N LYS A 196 -3.37 29.96 -7.77
CA LYS A 196 -4.60 30.55 -8.33
C LYS A 196 -5.66 30.53 -7.23
N LYS A 197 -6.26 31.70 -7.02
CA LYS A 197 -7.34 31.97 -6.05
C LYS A 197 -8.42 30.89 -6.07
N LYS A 198 -8.89 30.56 -4.87
CA LYS A 198 -10.09 29.76 -4.55
C LYS A 198 -11.18 29.87 -5.62
N ASN A 199 -11.41 28.79 -6.35
CA ASN A 199 -12.73 28.48 -6.90
C ASN A 199 -13.37 27.42 -6.01
N ASN A 200 -14.66 27.61 -5.72
CA ASN A 200 -15.49 26.92 -4.73
C ASN A 200 -15.71 25.40 -4.97
N LEU A 201 -14.64 24.62 -4.99
CA LEU A 201 -14.70 23.18 -4.74
C LEU A 201 -14.27 22.97 -3.29
N ALA A 202 -15.21 22.62 -2.44
CA ALA A 202 -14.92 22.27 -1.06
C ALA A 202 -13.88 21.13 -1.05
N PRO A 203 -12.71 21.30 -0.40
CA PRO A 203 -11.78 20.20 -0.22
C PRO A 203 -12.51 19.08 0.51
N ILE A 204 -12.57 17.89 -0.08
CA ILE A 204 -13.21 16.72 0.53
C ILE A 204 -12.30 16.22 1.64
N LYS A 205 -12.32 16.89 2.80
CA LYS A 205 -11.50 16.59 3.98
C LYS A 205 -11.40 15.08 4.23
N GLY A 206 -10.18 14.57 4.07
CA GLY A 206 -9.69 13.27 4.53
C GLY A 206 -9.47 12.23 3.43
N HIS A 207 -9.56 12.55 2.13
CA HIS A 207 -9.28 11.52 1.12
C HIS A 207 -7.79 11.13 1.15
N PRO A 208 -7.44 9.83 1.10
CA PRO A 208 -6.08 9.44 0.80
C PRO A 208 -5.68 10.07 -0.56
N GLY A 209 -4.54 10.77 -0.63
CA GLY A 209 -4.02 11.35 -1.88
C GLY A 209 -4.23 12.86 -2.06
N GLU A 210 -4.71 13.60 -1.04
CA GLU A 210 -4.93 15.07 -1.13
C GLU A 210 -3.68 15.89 -1.52
N GLU A 211 -2.48 15.33 -1.39
CA GLU A 211 -1.22 16.04 -1.66
C GLU A 211 -0.74 15.86 -3.12
N GLU A 212 -1.37 14.96 -3.90
CA GLU A 212 -1.01 14.67 -5.31
C GLU A 212 0.50 14.47 -5.56
N VAL A 213 1.19 13.87 -4.60
CA VAL A 213 2.65 13.68 -4.64
C VAL A 213 2.99 12.32 -5.26
N GLY A 214 3.72 12.34 -6.38
CA GLY A 214 4.25 11.13 -7.01
C GLY A 214 5.39 10.49 -6.22
N ASN A 215 5.68 9.22 -6.52
CA ASN A 215 6.68 8.42 -5.81
C ASN A 215 8.09 9.02 -5.84
N PHE A 216 8.43 9.76 -6.89
CA PHE A 216 9.73 10.42 -7.05
C PHE A 216 10.04 11.44 -5.96
N VAL A 217 9.01 12.06 -5.36
CA VAL A 217 9.16 13.00 -4.24
C VAL A 217 8.77 12.34 -2.93
N LEU A 218 7.70 11.55 -2.94
CA LEU A 218 7.14 10.93 -1.73
C LEU A 218 8.14 9.99 -1.06
N LEU A 219 8.83 9.14 -1.83
CA LEU A 219 9.70 8.10 -1.30
C LEU A 219 11.00 8.67 -0.69
N PRO A 220 11.73 9.62 -1.32
CA PRO A 220 12.88 10.26 -0.67
C PRO A 220 12.53 11.02 0.60
N VAL A 221 11.35 11.66 0.64
CA VAL A 221 10.90 12.38 1.84
C VAL A 221 10.54 11.40 2.96
N ALA A 222 9.90 10.28 2.63
CA ALA A 222 9.62 9.19 3.57
C ALA A 222 10.93 8.56 4.10
N ALA A 223 11.91 8.31 3.22
CA ALA A 223 13.21 7.74 3.59
C ALA A 223 14.00 8.61 4.58
N LYS A 224 13.82 9.93 4.55
CA LYS A 224 14.46 10.86 5.50
C LYS A 224 13.82 10.85 6.89
N GLN A 225 12.59 10.34 7.02
CA GLN A 225 11.78 10.51 8.23
C GLN A 225 11.40 9.17 8.90
N LEU A 226 11.19 8.11 8.12
CA LEU A 226 10.85 6.77 8.64
C LEU A 226 12.09 6.03 9.14
N LYS A 227 11.93 5.29 10.23
CA LYS A 227 12.96 4.41 10.82
C LYS A 227 12.74 2.94 10.44
N ILE A 228 11.47 2.55 10.30
CA ILE A 228 11.06 1.23 9.80
C ILE A 228 11.20 1.14 8.28
N PRO A 229 11.39 -0.06 7.70
CA PRO A 229 11.46 -0.20 6.26
C PRO A 229 10.12 0.17 5.62
N PHE A 230 10.19 0.63 4.37
CA PHE A 230 9.01 0.88 3.57
C PHE A 230 9.17 0.29 2.17
N ILE A 231 8.05 -0.04 1.54
CA ILE A 231 7.96 -0.49 0.16
C ILE A 231 7.38 0.63 -0.70
N ALA A 232 7.90 0.76 -1.92
CA ALA A 232 7.37 1.66 -2.93
C ALA A 232 6.14 1.02 -3.59
N SER A 233 5.05 1.78 -3.72
CA SER A 233 3.81 1.31 -4.32
C SER A 233 3.21 2.38 -5.23
N GLY A 234 2.78 1.97 -6.43
CA GLY A 234 2.33 2.84 -7.51
C GLY A 234 3.37 3.11 -8.60
N GLY A 235 2.97 2.96 -9.87
CA GLY A 235 3.87 3.18 -11.01
C GLY A 235 4.98 2.14 -11.23
N VAL A 236 4.97 1.02 -10.50
CA VAL A 236 6.00 -0.03 -10.62
C VAL A 236 5.49 -1.16 -11.51
N GLY A 237 5.94 -1.21 -12.77
CA GLY A 237 5.47 -2.20 -13.76
C GLY A 237 6.57 -3.02 -14.47
N TYR A 238 7.85 -2.64 -14.37
CA TYR A 238 8.96 -3.36 -15.01
C TYR A 238 10.30 -3.15 -14.29
N CYS A 239 11.26 -4.09 -14.43
CA CYS A 239 12.55 -4.07 -13.73
C CYS A 239 13.44 -2.85 -14.03
N LEU A 240 13.38 -2.30 -15.24
CA LEU A 240 14.10 -1.08 -15.62
C LEU A 240 13.60 0.16 -14.85
N PHE A 241 12.32 0.21 -14.44
CA PHE A 241 11.81 1.27 -13.56
C PHE A 241 12.42 1.15 -12.16
N ILE A 242 12.59 -0.07 -11.65
CA ILE A 242 13.21 -0.32 -10.34
C ILE A 242 14.70 0.05 -10.37
N HIS A 243 15.43 -0.34 -11.42
CA HIS A 243 16.85 0.02 -11.57
C HIS A 243 17.04 1.52 -11.78
N LEU A 244 16.21 2.17 -12.58
CA LEU A 244 16.25 3.63 -12.75
C LEU A 244 15.91 4.36 -11.44
N PHE A 245 14.94 3.85 -10.68
CA PHE A 245 14.59 4.39 -9.37
C PHE A 245 15.74 4.24 -8.37
N ILE A 246 16.38 3.07 -8.29
CA ILE A 246 17.58 2.85 -7.46
C ILE A 246 18.73 3.74 -7.91
N PHE A 247 18.99 3.85 -9.23
CA PHE A 247 20.08 4.66 -9.78
C PHE A 247 19.88 6.15 -9.48
N ILE A 248 18.66 6.65 -9.60
CA ILE A 248 18.33 8.04 -9.27
C ILE A 248 18.39 8.28 -7.75
N CYS A 249 17.91 7.34 -6.92
CA CYS A 249 18.06 7.43 -5.47
C CYS A 249 19.54 7.43 -5.04
N LEU A 250 20.41 6.66 -5.70
CA LEU A 250 21.85 6.66 -5.48
C LEU A 250 22.51 7.99 -5.89
N ILE A 251 22.03 8.66 -6.94
CA ILE A 251 22.47 10.03 -7.30
C ILE A 251 22.14 11.02 -6.16
N PHE A 252 21.01 10.85 -5.48
CA PHE A 252 20.65 11.66 -4.31
C PHE A 252 21.41 11.25 -3.03
N GLU A 253 21.81 9.98 -2.89
CA GLU A 253 22.66 9.52 -1.79
C GLU A 253 24.11 10.01 -1.94
N PHE A 254 24.63 10.09 -3.17
CA PHE A 254 25.93 10.71 -3.47
C PHE A 254 25.98 12.20 -3.10
N ASN A 255 24.84 12.90 -3.09
CA ASN A 255 24.77 14.30 -2.66
C ASN A 255 24.79 14.50 -1.13
N LYS A 256 24.73 13.43 -0.31
CA LYS A 256 25.00 13.57 1.13
C LYS A 256 26.49 13.67 1.46
N SER A 257 27.38 13.27 0.55
CA SER A 257 28.84 13.37 0.74
C SER A 257 29.44 14.66 0.17
N ILE A 258 28.71 15.43 -0.64
CA ILE A 258 29.17 16.73 -1.16
C ILE A 258 28.38 17.84 -0.47
N CYS A 259 28.73 18.06 0.79
CA CYS A 259 28.35 19.27 1.52
C CYS A 259 29.17 20.44 0.97
N PHE A 260 28.72 21.06 -0.14
CA PHE A 260 29.21 22.39 -0.50
C PHE A 260 28.27 23.45 0.08
N LYS A 261 28.82 24.19 1.03
CA LYS A 261 28.28 25.46 1.51
C LYS A 261 28.06 26.39 0.32
N THR A 262 26.81 26.72 0.03
CA THR A 262 26.48 27.96 -0.66
C THR A 262 25.34 28.64 0.08
N LYS A 263 25.72 29.67 0.84
CA LYS A 263 24.82 30.74 1.27
C LYS A 263 24.21 31.35 0.01
N ILE A 264 22.88 31.46 -0.03
CA ILE A 264 22.19 32.27 -1.02
C ILE A 264 21.70 33.51 -0.27
N TYR A 265 22.29 34.65 -0.61
CA TYR A 265 21.72 35.98 -0.37
C TYR A 265 20.58 36.21 -1.36
#